data_AF-L1NDR2-F1
#
_entry.id   AF-L1NDR2-F1
#
_cell.length_a   1.000
_cell.length_b   1.000
_cell.length_c   1.000
_cell.angle_alpha   90.00
_cell.angle_beta   90.00
_cell.angle_gamma   90.00
#
_symmetry.space_group_name_H-M   'P 1'
#
loop_
_entity.id
_entity.type
_entity.pdbx_description
1 polymer ?
#
loop_
_entity_poly.entity_id
_entity_poly.type
_entity_poly.pdbx_seq_one_letter_code
_entity_poly.pdbx_strand_id
1 'polypeptide(L)'
;MAKRLFFRIKEVAQLLGEEPSTIRYWETVFPHLVPSTTPNGVRQYTERDIQNIEAIRYLLRVKKLTIEGAKSELATRRSQVELRVDTITRLKHIHSQLTDLRESLKE
;
A
#
# COMPACT_ATOMS: atom_id res chain seq x y z
N MET A 1 17.39 2.24 -17.76
CA MET A 1 16.93 3.60 -17.41
C MET A 1 16.83 3.70 -15.89
N ALA A 2 17.39 4.75 -15.28
CA ALA A 2 17.37 4.89 -13.82
C ALA A 2 15.94 5.12 -13.33
N LYS A 3 15.40 4.17 -12.56
CA LYS A 3 14.09 4.28 -11.92
C LYS A 3 14.17 5.41 -10.89
N ARG A 4 13.36 6.46 -11.05
CA ARG A 4 13.29 7.55 -10.06
C ARG A 4 12.76 6.96 -8.75
N LEU A 5 13.54 7.08 -7.69
CA LEU A 5 13.21 6.51 -6.37
C LEU A 5 12.21 7.38 -5.60
N PHE A 6 12.17 8.69 -5.89
CA PHE A 6 11.39 9.67 -5.15
C PHE A 6 10.76 10.72 -6.07
N PHE A 7 9.56 11.15 -5.69
CA PHE A 7 8.75 12.18 -6.34
C PHE A 7 8.46 13.33 -5.38
N ARG A 8 8.36 14.55 -5.87
CA ARG A 8 7.94 15.72 -5.08
C ARG A 8 6.43 15.85 -5.06
N ILE A 9 5.88 16.53 -4.04
CA ILE A 9 4.43 16.71 -3.91
C ILE A 9 3.75 17.30 -5.16
N LYS A 10 4.41 18.24 -5.85
CA LYS A 10 3.89 18.85 -7.08
C LYS A 10 3.78 17.83 -8.22
N GLU A 11 4.76 16.95 -8.35
CA GLU A 11 4.76 15.89 -9.36
C GLU A 11 3.63 14.90 -9.07
N VAL A 12 3.49 14.48 -7.81
CA VAL A 12 2.42 13.55 -7.38
C VAL A 12 1.03 14.15 -7.58
N ALA A 13 0.84 15.42 -7.19
CA ALA A 13 -0.39 16.19 -7.41
C ALA A 13 -0.79 16.21 -8.88
N GLN A 14 0.16 16.53 -9.77
CA GLN A 14 -0.07 16.54 -11.21
C GLN A 14 -0.40 15.14 -11.76
N LEU A 15 0.29 14.10 -11.29
CA LEU A 15 0.08 12.71 -11.70
C LEU A 15 -1.33 12.22 -11.38
N LEU A 16 -1.86 12.63 -10.22
CA LEU A 16 -3.14 12.15 -9.70
C LEU A 16 -4.30 13.13 -9.95
N GLY A 17 -4.02 14.30 -10.50
CA GLY A 17 -5.01 15.35 -10.76
C GLY A 17 -5.65 15.91 -9.48
N GLU A 18 -4.88 16.00 -8.40
CA GLU A 18 -5.32 16.53 -7.11
C GLU A 18 -4.44 17.70 -6.69
N GLU A 19 -4.97 18.59 -5.85
CA GLU A 19 -4.20 19.72 -5.33
C GLU A 19 -3.13 19.26 -4.31
N PRO A 20 -1.94 19.89 -4.27
CA PRO A 20 -0.94 19.60 -3.24
C PRO A 20 -1.46 19.78 -1.80
N SER A 21 -2.41 20.69 -1.57
CA SER A 21 -3.07 20.86 -0.26
C SER A 21 -3.93 19.64 0.12
N THR A 22 -4.63 19.05 -0.85
CA THR A 22 -5.43 17.83 -0.65
C THR A 22 -4.55 16.65 -0.25
N ILE A 23 -3.41 16.46 -0.93
CA ILE A 23 -2.47 15.39 -0.58
C ILE A 23 -1.91 15.60 0.83
N ARG A 24 -1.52 16.83 1.20
CA ARG A 24 -1.09 17.14 2.57
C ARG A 24 -2.17 16.84 3.60
N TYR A 25 -3.42 17.18 3.29
CA TYR A 25 -4.53 16.86 4.18
C TYR A 25 -4.73 15.35 4.31
N TRP A 26 -4.57 14.58 3.25
CA TRP A 26 -4.63 13.12 3.34
C TRP A 26 -3.49 12.55 4.19
N GLU A 27 -2.29 13.10 4.15
CA GLU A 27 -1.19 12.68 5.05
C GLU A 27 -1.55 12.85 6.54
N THR A 28 -2.27 13.90 6.92
CA THR A 28 -2.67 14.10 8.33
C THR A 28 -3.78 13.15 8.75
N VAL A 29 -4.59 12.71 7.79
CA VAL A 29 -5.77 11.91 8.04
C VAL A 29 -5.47 10.41 7.97
N PHE A 30 -4.62 9.97 7.06
CA PHE A 30 -4.33 8.56 6.77
C PHE A 30 -2.97 8.15 7.35
N PRO A 31 -2.91 7.43 8.47
CA PRO A 31 -1.66 7.15 9.19
C PRO A 31 -0.64 6.28 8.43
N HIS A 32 -1.08 5.59 7.39
CA HIS A 32 -0.22 4.75 6.56
C HIS A 32 0.44 5.51 5.41
N LEU A 33 0.07 6.78 5.20
CA LEU A 33 0.68 7.66 4.21
C LEU A 33 1.67 8.60 4.92
N VAL A 34 2.90 8.12 5.10
CA VAL A 34 3.97 8.86 5.79
C VAL A 34 5.10 9.10 4.81
N PRO A 35 5.08 10.19 4.02
CA PRO A 35 6.14 10.48 3.08
C PRO A 35 7.44 10.80 3.82
N SER A 36 8.55 10.32 3.28
CA SER A 36 9.88 10.71 3.77
C SER A 36 10.11 12.21 3.58
N THR A 37 10.88 12.82 4.47
CA THR A 37 11.27 14.24 4.34
C THR A 37 12.79 14.34 4.22
N THR A 38 13.22 15.20 3.30
CA THR A 38 14.63 15.59 3.22
C THR A 38 15.04 16.44 4.43
N PRO A 39 16.34 16.59 4.73
CA PRO A 39 16.82 17.49 5.79
C PRO A 39 16.29 18.93 5.69
N ASN A 40 15.99 19.38 4.47
CA ASN A 40 15.44 20.71 4.19
C ASN A 40 13.89 20.77 4.30
N GLY A 41 13.24 19.72 4.83
CA GLY A 41 11.79 19.65 5.02
C GLY A 41 10.97 19.39 3.76
N VAL A 42 11.61 19.07 2.62
CA VAL A 42 10.88 18.74 1.38
C VAL A 42 10.40 17.29 1.43
N ARG A 43 9.09 17.09 1.24
CA ARG A 43 8.46 15.76 1.16
C ARG A 43 8.88 15.02 -0.11
N GLN A 44 9.19 13.74 0.07
CA GLN A 44 9.56 12.78 -0.95
C GLN A 44 8.63 11.57 -0.85
N TYR A 45 7.95 11.30 -1.96
CA TYR A 45 7.00 10.20 -2.12
C TYR A 45 7.68 9.11 -2.92
N THR A 46 7.56 7.88 -2.45
CA THR A 46 7.94 6.67 -3.19
C THR A 46 6.81 6.26 -4.13
N GLU A 47 7.07 5.31 -5.04
CA GLU A 47 5.99 4.70 -5.83
C GLU A 47 4.89 4.08 -4.95
N ARG A 48 5.27 3.51 -3.80
CA ARG A 48 4.32 2.94 -2.85
C ARG A 48 3.42 4.02 -2.24
N ASP A 49 3.97 5.19 -1.93
CA ASP A 49 3.18 6.31 -1.45
C ASP A 49 2.20 6.80 -2.51
N ILE A 50 2.64 6.86 -3.78
CA ILE A 50 1.75 7.22 -4.90
C ILE A 50 0.60 6.23 -5.03
N GLN A 51 0.87 4.93 -4.94
CA GLN A 51 -0.18 3.89 -4.96
C GLN A 51 -1.17 4.03 -3.80
N ASN A 52 -0.68 4.36 -2.60
CA ASN A 52 -1.55 4.61 -1.45
C ASN A 52 -2.44 5.84 -1.68
N ILE A 53 -1.88 6.94 -2.21
CA ILE A 53 -2.63 8.18 -2.52
C ILE A 53 -3.66 7.90 -3.62
N GLU A 54 -3.31 7.12 -4.64
CA GLU A 54 -4.24 6.73 -5.70
C GLU A 54 -5.40 5.89 -5.17
N ALA A 55 -5.13 4.94 -4.27
CA ALA A 55 -6.17 4.17 -3.59
C ALA A 55 -7.10 5.09 -2.79
N ILE A 56 -6.55 6.01 -1.99
CA ILE A 56 -7.34 7.02 -1.25
C ILE A 56 -8.21 7.84 -2.21
N ARG A 57 -7.63 8.35 -3.31
CA ARG A 57 -8.36 9.12 -4.33
C ARG A 57 -9.52 8.32 -4.90
N TYR A 58 -9.30 7.06 -5.26
CA TYR A 58 -10.35 6.19 -5.78
C TYR A 58 -11.49 6.02 -4.77
N LEU A 59 -11.18 5.79 -3.49
CA LEU A 59 -12.19 5.64 -2.44
C LEU A 59 -13.03 6.90 -2.24
N LEU A 60 -12.39 8.07 -2.25
CA LEU A 60 -13.06 9.34 -1.99
C LEU A 60 -13.79 9.91 -3.21
N ARG A 61 -13.17 9.86 -4.40
CA ARG A 61 -13.72 10.48 -5.62
C ARG A 61 -14.63 9.54 -6.40
N VAL A 62 -14.23 8.28 -6.55
CA VAL A 62 -14.96 7.31 -7.38
C VAL A 62 -16.02 6.58 -6.56
N LYS A 63 -15.63 5.99 -5.43
CA LYS A 63 -16.57 5.32 -4.53
C LYS A 63 -17.38 6.27 -3.64
N LYS A 64 -17.03 7.56 -3.62
CA LYS A 64 -17.73 8.62 -2.85
C LYS A 64 -17.85 8.28 -1.35
N LEU A 65 -16.87 7.59 -0.80
CA LEU A 65 -16.83 7.30 0.63
C LEU A 65 -16.47 8.56 1.42
N THR A 66 -16.93 8.62 2.66
CA THR A 66 -16.40 9.59 3.63
C THR A 66 -14.95 9.24 3.98
N ILE A 67 -14.25 10.18 4.59
CA ILE A 67 -12.89 9.95 5.11
C ILE A 67 -12.85 8.73 6.05
N GLU A 68 -13.81 8.61 6.95
CA GLU A 68 -13.91 7.48 7.88
C GLU A 68 -14.19 6.16 7.14
N GLY A 69 -15.09 6.18 6.16
CA GLY A 69 -15.37 5.02 5.31
C GLY A 69 -14.14 4.56 4.53
N ALA A 70 -13.37 5.50 3.97
CA ALA A 70 -12.12 5.20 3.27
C ALA A 70 -11.06 4.62 4.22
N LYS A 71 -10.93 5.14 5.45
CA LYS A 71 -10.04 4.55 6.46
C LYS A 71 -10.39 3.10 6.78
N SER A 72 -11.68 2.84 7.01
CA SER A 72 -12.18 1.51 7.33
C SER A 72 -11.96 0.50 6.19
N GLU A 73 -12.23 0.91 4.95
CA GLU A 73 -12.00 0.09 3.76
C GLU A 73 -10.50 -0.23 3.57
N LEU A 74 -9.60 0.74 3.77
CA LEU A 74 -8.16 0.53 3.66
C LEU A 74 -7.63 -0.42 4.75
N ALA A 75 -8.13 -0.29 5.98
CA ALA A 75 -7.79 -1.20 7.07
C ALA A 75 -8.27 -2.63 6.78
N THR A 76 -9.51 -2.78 6.29
CA THR A 76 -10.11 -4.08 5.94
C THR A 76 -9.37 -4.75 4.78
N ARG A 77 -8.96 -4.00 3.75
CA ARG A 77 -8.14 -4.55 2.66
C ARG A 77 -6.79 -5.05 3.16
N ARG A 78 -6.15 -4.31 4.05
CA ARG A 78 -4.87 -4.71 4.64
C ARG A 78 -4.99 -6.02 5.42
N SER A 79 -6.03 -6.16 6.26
CA SER A 79 -6.25 -7.40 7.01
C SER A 79 -6.55 -8.59 6.09
N GLN A 80 -7.33 -8.39 5.01
CA GLN A 80 -7.56 -9.46 4.03
C GLN A 80 -6.28 -9.90 3.32
N VAL A 81 -5.40 -8.96 2.97
CA VAL A 81 -4.10 -9.28 2.35
C VAL A 81 -3.23 -10.10 3.30
N GLU A 82 -3.16 -9.70 4.58
CA GLU A 82 -2.41 -10.41 5.62
C GLU A 82 -2.91 -11.85 5.81
N LEU A 83 -4.23 -12.04 5.92
CA LEU A 83 -4.84 -13.36 6.01
C LEU A 83 -4.52 -14.27 4.80
N ARG A 84 -4.50 -13.69 3.59
CA ARG A 84 -4.13 -14.44 2.37
C ARG A 84 -2.67 -14.88 2.39
N VAL A 85 -1.76 -13.99 2.81
CA VAL A 85 -0.33 -14.32 2.92
C VAL A 85 -0.11 -15.44 3.93
N ASP A 86 -0.77 -15.39 5.08
CA ASP A 86 -0.69 -16.44 6.11
C ASP A 86 -1.22 -17.78 5.60
N THR A 87 -2.32 -17.75 4.85
CA THR A 87 -2.92 -18.95 4.26
C THR A 87 -1.96 -19.58 3.25
N ILE A 88 -1.38 -18.79 2.35
CA ILE A 88 -0.40 -19.26 1.36
C ILE A 88 0.82 -19.86 2.06
N THR A 89 1.31 -19.22 3.11
CA THR A 89 2.49 -19.67 3.86
C THR A 89 2.22 -21.02 4.53
N ARG A 90 1.05 -21.19 5.16
CA ARG A 90 0.62 -22.47 5.74
C ARG A 90 0.48 -23.56 4.68
N LEU A 91 -0.14 -23.26 3.55
CA LEU A 91 -0.30 -24.22 2.45
C LEU A 91 1.05 -24.68 1.89
N LYS A 92 2.02 -23.76 1.75
CA LYS A 92 3.39 -24.11 1.34
C LYS A 92 4.08 -25.02 2.36
N HIS A 93 3.89 -24.75 3.65
CA HIS A 93 4.46 -25.58 4.71
C HIS A 93 3.87 -27.00 4.69
N ILE A 94 2.53 -27.12 4.62
CA ILE A 94 1.83 -28.41 4.52
C ILE A 94 2.29 -29.18 3.28
N HIS A 95 2.40 -28.50 2.13
CA HIS A 95 2.90 -29.12 0.91
C HIS A 95 4.31 -29.69 1.12
N SER A 96 5.23 -28.92 1.71
CA SER A 96 6.59 -29.38 2.03
C SER A 96 6.56 -30.65 2.87
N GLN A 97 5.79 -30.64 3.96
CA GLN A 97 5.67 -31.80 4.87
C GLN A 97 5.15 -33.04 4.13
N LEU A 98 4.14 -32.89 3.27
CA LEU A 98 3.59 -33.99 2.49
C LEU A 98 4.58 -34.50 1.44
N THR A 99 5.35 -33.62 0.80
CA THR A 99 6.41 -34.06 -0.12
C THR A 99 7.51 -34.82 0.61
N ASP A 100 7.93 -34.38 1.79
CA ASP A 100 8.98 -35.03 2.57
C ASP A 100 8.53 -36.44 3.01
N LEU A 101 7.29 -36.57 3.51
CA LEU A 101 6.70 -37.87 3.85
C LEU A 101 6.61 -38.80 2.63
N ARG A 102 6.21 -38.27 1.46
CA ARG A 102 6.14 -39.06 0.24
C ARG A 102 7.51 -39.60 -0.17
N GLU A 103 8.56 -38.79 -0.10
CA GLU A 103 9.91 -39.26 -0.45
C GLU A 103 10.43 -40.28 0.56
N SER A 104 10.13 -40.14 1.87
CA SER A 104 10.52 -41.13 2.88
C SER A 104 9.87 -42.51 2.71
N LEU A 105 8.80 -42.61 1.92
CA LEU A 105 8.11 -43.88 1.63
C LEU A 105 8.61 -44.56 0.34
N LYS A 106 9.50 -43.92 -0.41
CA LYS A 106 10.10 -44.48 -1.64
C LYS A 106 11.46 -45.15 -1.40
N GLU A 107 12.09 -44.90 -0.25
CA GLU A 107 13.24 -45.66 0.28
C GLU A 107 12.77 -46.88 1.07
#